data_AF-A0A537MXH4-F1
#
_entry.id   AF-A0A537MXH4-F1
#
_cell.length_a   1.000
_cell.length_b   1.000
_cell.length_c   1.000
_cell.angle_alpha   90.00
_cell.angle_beta   90.00
_cell.angle_gamma   90.00
#
_symmetry.space_group_name_H-M   'P 1'
#
loop_
_entity.id
_entity.type
_entity.pdbx_description
1 polymer ?
#
loop_
_entity_poly.entity_id
_entity_poly.type
_entity_poly.pdbx_seq_one_letter_code
_entity_poly.pdbx_strand_id
1 'polypeptide(L)'
;MIRLSIVPRARANLFGLLVGKELELRRRKRGTLHRVGPKKRGREKWTHASYPGWITLERRLDGSLAAAVHSRATDGGWQLLTSLIGFLHRHFHEAIASVTISYDHPE
;
A
#
# COMPACT_ATOMS: atom_id res chain seq x y z
N MET A 1 -11.82 -2.65 -10.42
CA MET A 1 -10.47 -2.44 -9.85
C MET A 1 -10.59 -2.06 -8.37
N ILE A 2 -9.70 -2.53 -7.48
CA ILE A 2 -9.78 -2.20 -6.05
C ILE A 2 -8.91 -0.98 -5.75
N ARG A 3 -9.48 0.02 -5.08
CA ARG A 3 -8.80 1.21 -4.57
C ARG A 3 -8.90 1.27 -3.06
N LEU A 4 -7.91 1.88 -2.44
CA LEU A 4 -7.93 2.24 -1.03
C LEU A 4 -7.65 3.72 -0.85
N SER A 5 -8.34 4.33 0.10
CA SER A 5 -7.98 5.62 0.69
C SER A 5 -7.58 5.38 2.15
N ILE A 6 -6.37 5.80 2.53
CA ILE A 6 -5.82 5.58 3.87
C ILE A 6 -5.59 6.95 4.48
N VAL A 7 -6.33 7.26 5.55
CA VAL A 7 -6.28 8.56 6.22
C VAL A 7 -5.42 8.42 7.47
N PRO A 8 -4.36 9.22 7.64
CA PRO A 8 -3.53 9.19 8.85
C PRO A 8 -4.26 9.82 10.05
N ARG A 9 -3.91 9.39 11.26
CA ARG A 9 -4.15 10.20 12.47
C ARG A 9 -3.12 11.35 12.50
N ALA A 10 -3.58 12.51 12.94
CA ALA A 10 -2.86 13.79 13.10
C ALA A 10 -1.38 13.85 12.61
N ARG A 11 -1.12 14.62 11.54
CA ARG A 11 0.21 15.01 11.01
C ARG A 11 1.23 13.88 10.77
N ALA A 12 0.85 12.61 10.84
CA ALA A 12 1.76 11.51 10.55
C ALA A 12 2.14 11.52 9.05
N ASN A 13 3.44 11.54 8.77
CA ASN A 13 3.96 11.33 7.41
C ASN A 13 3.85 9.85 7.05
N LEU A 14 2.62 9.37 6.82
CA LEU A 14 2.32 7.96 6.63
C LEU A 14 3.08 7.38 5.44
N PHE A 15 3.20 8.13 4.34
CA PHE A 15 4.01 7.73 3.19
C PHE A 15 5.45 7.40 3.58
N GLY A 16 6.11 8.31 4.32
CA GLY A 16 7.48 8.13 4.78
C GLY A 16 7.62 6.95 5.74
N LEU A 17 6.66 6.77 6.65
CA LEU A 17 6.63 5.65 7.59
C LEU A 17 6.52 4.30 6.88
N LEU A 18 5.63 4.17 5.90
CA LEU A 18 5.48 2.95 5.09
C LEU A 18 6.78 2.62 4.35
N VAL A 19 7.36 3.62 3.68
CA VAL A 19 8.63 3.50 2.96
C VAL A 19 9.76 3.08 3.89
N GLY A 20 9.87 3.71 5.06
CA GLY A 20 10.89 3.40 6.06
C GLY A 20 10.76 1.96 6.57
N LYS A 21 9.54 1.52 6.88
CA LYS A 21 9.29 0.17 7.39
C LYS A 21 9.55 -0.92 6.36
N GLU A 22 9.20 -0.69 5.10
CA GLU A 22 9.54 -1.62 4.02
C GLU A 22 11.06 -1.79 3.90
N LEU A 23 11.83 -0.70 3.94
CA LEU A 23 13.30 -0.76 3.92
C LEU A 23 13.87 -1.49 5.12
N GLU A 24 13.35 -1.22 6.32
CA GLU A 24 13.76 -1.89 7.56
C GLU A 24 13.57 -3.42 7.45
N LEU A 25 12.38 -3.86 7.03
CA LEU A 25 12.06 -5.27 6.87
C LEU A 25 12.94 -5.91 5.79
N ARG A 26 13.06 -5.26 4.63
CA ARG A 26 13.87 -5.74 3.52
C ARG A 26 15.34 -5.92 3.89
N ARG A 27 15.94 -4.96 4.63
CA ARG A 27 17.33 -5.06 5.12
C ARG A 27 17.54 -6.26 6.03
N ARG A 28 16.51 -6.69 6.75
CA ARG A 28 16.51 -7.87 7.62
C ARG A 28 16.09 -9.15 6.90
N LYS A 29 15.95 -9.14 5.57
CA LYS A 29 15.41 -10.25 4.76
C LYS A 29 14.02 -10.71 5.24
N ARG A 30 13.20 -9.76 5.73
CA ARG A 30 11.82 -9.96 6.18
C ARG A 30 10.86 -9.13 5.33
N GLY A 31 9.57 -9.39 5.52
CA GLY A 31 8.49 -8.71 4.80
C GLY A 31 8.28 -9.29 3.40
N THR A 32 7.06 -9.14 2.90
CA THR A 32 6.65 -9.71 1.61
C THR A 32 6.26 -8.64 0.59
N LEU A 33 6.06 -7.40 1.04
CA LEU A 33 5.77 -6.25 0.20
C LEU A 33 7.06 -5.47 -0.03
N HIS A 34 7.38 -5.21 -1.30
CA HIS A 34 8.61 -4.55 -1.71
C HIS A 34 8.35 -3.46 -2.72
N ARG A 35 9.05 -2.35 -2.59
CA ARG A 35 9.03 -1.29 -3.60
C ARG A 35 9.84 -1.69 -4.83
N VAL A 36 9.30 -1.38 -6.01
CA VAL A 36 9.90 -1.69 -7.31
C VAL A 36 9.74 -0.54 -8.30
N GLY A 37 10.59 -0.52 -9.32
CA GLY A 37 10.55 0.47 -10.39
C GLY A 37 11.17 1.82 -10.00
N PRO A 38 11.04 2.84 -10.89
CA PRO A 38 11.60 4.16 -10.65
C PRO A 38 10.91 4.86 -9.48
N LYS A 39 11.70 5.35 -8.51
CA LYS A 39 11.19 6.09 -7.35
C LYS A 39 10.70 7.46 -7.82
N LYS A 40 9.39 7.64 -7.93
CA LYS A 40 8.78 8.94 -8.23
C LYS A 40 8.40 9.65 -6.94
N ARG A 41 8.55 10.98 -6.91
CA ARG A 41 8.26 11.77 -5.70
C ARG A 41 6.79 11.60 -5.31
N GLY A 42 6.53 10.92 -4.19
CA GLY A 42 5.19 10.69 -3.66
C GLY A 42 4.37 9.64 -4.39
N ARG A 43 4.95 8.87 -5.33
CA ARG A 43 4.26 7.76 -6.01
C ARG A 43 5.20 6.57 -6.19
N GLU A 44 4.82 5.43 -5.63
CA GLU A 44 5.66 4.23 -5.59
C GLU A 44 4.86 3.02 -6.05
N LYS A 45 5.53 2.11 -6.77
CA LYS A 45 4.98 0.82 -7.14
C LYS A 45 5.51 -0.24 -6.17
N TRP A 46 4.62 -1.07 -5.67
CA TRP A 46 4.91 -2.12 -4.71
C TRP A 46 4.46 -3.47 -5.27
N THR A 47 5.20 -4.52 -4.99
CA THR A 47 4.88 -5.90 -5.38
C THR A 47 4.94 -6.81 -4.18
N HIS A 48 4.18 -7.90 -4.23
CA HIS A 48 4.27 -8.97 -3.23
C HIS A 48 5.21 -10.08 -3.72
N ALA A 49 5.93 -10.73 -2.81
CA ALA A 49 6.85 -11.82 -3.12
C ALA A 49 6.17 -13.02 -3.81
N SER A 50 4.90 -13.30 -3.48
CA SER A 50 4.18 -14.49 -3.94
C SER A 50 2.90 -14.20 -4.75
N TYR A 51 2.41 -12.96 -4.77
CA TYR A 51 1.11 -12.66 -5.39
C TYR A 51 1.30 -11.85 -6.67
N PRO A 52 0.76 -12.31 -7.82
CA PRO A 52 0.96 -11.65 -9.09
C PRO A 52 0.16 -10.35 -9.17
N GLY A 53 0.87 -9.26 -9.50
CA GLY A 53 0.27 -7.93 -9.63
C GLY A 53 1.15 -6.88 -8.98
N TRP A 54 0.58 -5.70 -8.74
CA TRP A 54 1.25 -4.61 -8.05
C TRP A 54 0.24 -3.69 -7.36
N ILE A 55 0.74 -2.98 -6.37
CA ILE A 55 0.03 -1.90 -5.69
C ILE A 55 0.70 -0.59 -6.11
N THR A 56 -0.08 0.38 -6.56
CA THR A 56 0.40 1.75 -6.73
C THR A 56 0.03 2.51 -5.46
N LEU A 57 1.01 3.07 -4.75
CA LEU A 57 0.81 3.94 -3.60
C LEU A 57 1.15 5.38 -3.96
N GLU A 58 0.24 6.31 -3.68
CA GLU A 58 0.39 7.73 -3.98
C GLU A 58 0.05 8.58 -2.76
N ARG A 59 0.93 9.52 -2.44
CA ARG A 59 0.69 10.52 -1.38
C ARG A 59 -0.12 11.67 -1.95
N ARG A 60 -1.24 11.98 -1.30
CA ARG A 60 -2.08 13.15 -1.60
C ARG A 60 -1.58 14.40 -0.86
N LEU A 61 -2.07 15.57 -1.27
CA LEU A 61 -1.68 16.87 -0.70
C LEU A 61 -2.10 17.02 0.77
N ASP A 62 -3.21 16.41 1.16
CA ASP A 62 -3.73 16.38 2.53
C ASP A 62 -3.00 15.40 3.45
N GLY A 63 -1.98 14.70 2.93
CA GLY A 63 -1.22 13.68 3.66
C GLY A 63 -1.84 12.29 3.66
N SER A 64 -3.04 12.11 3.10
CA SER A 64 -3.64 10.79 2.88
C SER A 64 -2.87 9.98 1.83
N LEU A 65 -3.07 8.67 1.84
CA LEU A 65 -2.53 7.78 0.81
C LEU A 65 -3.66 7.21 -0.03
N ALA A 66 -3.52 7.34 -1.34
CA ALA A 66 -4.30 6.54 -2.28
C ALA A 66 -3.50 5.28 -2.65
N ALA A 67 -4.14 4.13 -2.60
CA ALA A 67 -3.59 2.89 -3.12
C ALA A 67 -4.50 2.32 -4.22
N ALA A 68 -3.90 1.78 -5.27
CA ALA A 68 -4.61 1.05 -6.31
C ALA A 68 -4.02 -0.36 -6.44
N VAL A 69 -4.86 -1.38 -6.31
CA VAL A 69 -4.47 -2.78 -6.46
C VAL A 69 -4.72 -3.21 -7.89
N HIS A 70 -3.65 -3.60 -8.57
CA HIS A 70 -3.68 -4.13 -9.92
C HIS A 70 -3.32 -5.61 -9.85
N SER A 71 -4.25 -6.48 -10.22
CA SER A 71 -3.95 -7.91 -10.35
C SER A 71 -3.71 -8.28 -11.81
N ARG A 72 -2.88 -9.30 -12.02
CA ARG A 72 -2.74 -9.98 -13.32
C ARG A 72 -3.63 -11.21 -13.45
N ALA A 73 -4.29 -11.63 -12.36
CA ALA A 73 -5.19 -12.77 -12.30
C ALA A 73 -6.57 -12.29 -11.85
N THR A 74 -7.62 -12.98 -12.30
CA THR A 74 -9.02 -12.63 -12.03
C THR A 74 -9.31 -12.52 -10.52
N ASP A 75 -8.67 -13.35 -9.69
CA ASP A 75 -8.86 -13.37 -8.22
C ASP A 75 -7.65 -12.86 -7.40
N GLY A 76 -6.50 -12.59 -8.04
CA GLY A 76 -5.25 -12.26 -7.34
C GLY A 76 -5.28 -10.89 -6.64
N GLY A 77 -6.25 -10.04 -6.96
CA GLY A 77 -6.40 -8.71 -6.36
C GLY A 77 -6.71 -8.78 -4.87
N TRP A 78 -7.46 -9.80 -4.44
CA TRP A 78 -7.88 -9.93 -3.03
C TRP A 78 -6.73 -10.32 -2.11
N GLN A 79 -5.81 -11.15 -2.61
CA GLN A 79 -4.58 -11.53 -1.87
C GLN A 79 -3.66 -10.33 -1.66
N LEU A 80 -3.45 -9.52 -2.71
CA LEU A 80 -2.66 -8.30 -2.63
C LEU A 80 -3.28 -7.28 -1.67
N LEU A 81 -4.60 -7.08 -1.75
CA LEU A 81 -5.31 -6.22 -0.82
C LEU A 81 -5.14 -6.70 0.62
N THR A 82 -5.43 -7.97 0.89
CA THR A 82 -5.38 -8.55 2.24
C THR A 82 -3.96 -8.44 2.82
N SER A 83 -2.94 -8.69 2.00
CA SER A 83 -1.55 -8.48 2.40
C SER A 83 -1.26 -7.02 2.75
N LEU A 84 -1.77 -6.06 1.97
CA LEU A 84 -1.60 -4.64 2.23
C LEU A 84 -2.29 -4.22 3.53
N ILE A 85 -3.56 -4.60 3.73
CA ILE A 85 -4.31 -4.32 4.96
C ILE A 85 -3.60 -4.94 6.17
N GLY A 86 -3.14 -6.19 6.06
CA GLY A 86 -2.40 -6.85 7.14
C GLY A 86 -1.08 -6.13 7.47
N PHE A 87 -0.37 -5.61 6.46
CA PHE A 87 0.84 -4.81 6.66
C PHE A 87 0.52 -3.47 7.36
N LEU A 88 -0.52 -2.76 6.92
CA LEU A 88 -0.97 -1.52 7.53
C LEU A 88 -1.37 -1.74 8.99
N HIS A 89 -2.18 -2.77 9.27
CA HIS A 89 -2.63 -3.08 10.62
C HIS A 89 -1.46 -3.42 11.56
N ARG A 90 -0.58 -4.35 11.15
CA ARG A 90 0.54 -4.81 12.00
C ARG A 90 1.54 -3.73 12.36
N HIS A 91 1.70 -2.69 11.54
CA HIS A 91 2.77 -1.72 11.71
C HIS A 91 2.29 -0.29 11.96
N PHE A 92 1.05 0.04 11.62
CA PHE A 92 0.59 1.43 11.57
C PHE A 92 -0.86 1.63 12.03
N HIS A 93 -1.50 0.64 12.68
CA HIS A 93 -2.89 0.80 13.13
C HIS A 93 -3.08 2.04 14.04
N GLU A 94 -2.12 2.34 14.92
CA GLU A 94 -2.17 3.53 15.77
C GLU A 94 -2.00 4.85 14.99
N ALA A 95 -1.33 4.81 13.84
CA ALA A 95 -1.09 5.97 12.99
C ALA A 95 -2.18 6.18 11.92
N ILE A 96 -3.14 5.26 11.79
CA ILE A 96 -4.18 5.27 10.77
C ILE A 96 -5.53 5.59 11.42
N ALA A 97 -6.20 6.62 10.89
CA ALA A 97 -7.53 7.02 11.32
C ALA A 97 -8.57 6.10 10.67
N SER A 98 -8.44 5.88 9.35
CA SER A 98 -9.35 5.04 8.60
C SER A 98 -8.69 4.46 7.35
N VAL A 99 -9.23 3.32 6.89
CA VAL A 99 -8.99 2.76 5.57
C VAL A 99 -10.33 2.55 4.89
N THR A 100 -10.53 3.19 3.75
CA THR A 100 -11.73 3.03 2.91
C THR A 100 -11.36 2.20 1.70
N ILE A 101 -12.13 1.15 1.41
CA ILE A 101 -11.97 0.33 0.21
C ILE A 101 -13.09 0.69 -0.77
N SER A 102 -12.73 0.89 -2.03
CA SER A 102 -13.68 1.20 -3.11
C SER A 102 -13.44 0.26 -4.27
N TYR A 103 -14.51 -0.18 -4.92
CA TYR A 103 -14.47 -1.05 -6.08
C TYR A 103 -14.96 -0.25 -7.28
N ASP A 104 -14.07 -0.02 -8.25
CA ASP A 104 -14.48 0.49 -9.54
C ASP A 104 -15.12 -0.68 -10.31
N HIS A 105 -16.40 -0.55 -10.65
CA HIS A 105 -17.00 -1.29 -11.76
C HIS A 105 -16.71 -0.49 -13.04
N PRO A 106 -16.10 -1.09 -14.08
CA PRO A 106 -16.15 -0.46 -15.39
C PRO A 106 -17.61 -0.48 -15.85
N GLU A 107 -18.17 0.70 -16.12
CA GLU A 107 -19.39 0.82 -16.94
C GLU A 107 -19.10 0.40 -18.39
#